data_AF-A0AA97EJH6-F1
#
_entry.id   AF-A0AA97EJH6-F1
#
_cell.length_a   1.000
_cell.length_b   1.000
_cell.length_c   1.000
_cell.angle_alpha   90.00
_cell.angle_beta   90.00
_cell.angle_gamma   90.00
#
_symmetry.space_group_name_H-M   'P 1'
#
loop_
_entity.id
_entity.type
_entity.pdbx_description
1 polymer ?
#
loop_
_entity_poly.entity_id
_entity_poly.type
_entity_poly.pdbx_seq_one_letter_code
_entity_poly.pdbx_strand_id
1 'polypeptide(L)'
;MRINDLKAKAYELGGVTTTQQLKAKYGAIAQLNLSLKTSWQNAIAFLETRPVGDPAPAKTIPELKAEVYALAQVSTLKQLRAKHESLKALNFSFKTSWETALTLLTAKPQDFQAWLDSPPEEYKALFAEIESVAEEFSTKLEKAKQLGQAAYEMATSIEQLGQDAQTESNQLRREAEAAYQVAQQAQLN
;
A
#
# COMPACT_ATOMS: atom_id res chain seq x y z
N MET A 1 -57.79 -26.35 12.27
CA MET A 1 -57.05 -25.16 11.80
C MET A 1 -57.23 -25.07 10.29
N ARG A 2 -57.80 -23.98 9.77
CA ARG A 2 -58.08 -23.84 8.32
C ARG A 2 -56.79 -23.45 7.58
N ILE A 3 -56.69 -23.76 6.29
CA ILE A 3 -55.51 -23.45 5.44
C ILE A 3 -55.13 -21.96 5.50
N ASN A 4 -56.12 -21.08 5.64
CA ASN A 4 -55.88 -19.63 5.74
C ASN A 4 -55.24 -19.24 7.09
N ASP A 5 -55.57 -19.94 8.18
CA ASP A 5 -54.98 -19.71 9.51
C ASP A 5 -53.49 -20.13 9.52
N LEU A 6 -53.17 -21.22 8.81
CA LEU A 6 -51.79 -21.68 8.63
C LEU A 6 -50.97 -20.70 7.79
N LYS A 7 -51.56 -20.14 6.72
CA LYS A 7 -50.90 -19.13 5.89
C LYS A 7 -50.65 -17.84 6.67
N ALA A 8 -51.64 -17.35 7.41
CA ALA A 8 -51.50 -16.15 8.23
C ALA A 8 -50.40 -16.33 9.28
N LYS A 9 -50.37 -17.48 9.97
CA LYS A 9 -49.32 -17.78 10.96
C LYS A 9 -47.94 -17.91 10.32
N ALA A 10 -47.82 -18.49 9.13
CA ALA A 10 -46.55 -18.57 8.41
C ALA A 10 -46.02 -17.20 7.97
N TYR A 11 -46.92 -16.28 7.60
CA TYR A 11 -46.61 -14.90 7.25
C TYR A 11 -46.15 -14.09 8.46
N GLU A 12 -46.85 -14.22 9.58
CA GLU A 12 -46.47 -13.62 10.85
C GLU A 12 -45.09 -14.08 11.31
N LEU A 13 -44.85 -15.40 11.36
CA LEU A 13 -43.55 -15.97 11.73
C LEU A 13 -42.44 -15.56 10.75
N GLY A 14 -42.76 -15.47 9.47
CA GLY A 14 -41.83 -15.03 8.45
C GLY A 14 -41.63 -13.51 8.40
N GLY A 15 -42.43 -12.72 9.12
CA GLY A 15 -42.47 -11.25 9.00
C GLY A 15 -42.68 -10.79 7.55
N VAL A 16 -43.65 -11.40 6.85
CA VAL A 16 -43.97 -11.14 5.43
C VAL A 16 -45.48 -11.10 5.25
N THR A 17 -45.98 -10.46 4.19
CA THR A 17 -47.43 -10.35 3.93
C THR A 17 -47.90 -11.16 2.73
N THR A 18 -46.97 -11.77 1.99
CA THR A 18 -47.27 -12.50 0.75
C THR A 18 -46.55 -13.85 0.68
N THR A 19 -47.12 -14.80 -0.07
CA THR A 19 -46.47 -16.09 -0.33
C THR A 19 -45.14 -15.93 -1.07
N GLN A 20 -45.04 -14.93 -1.96
CA GLN A 20 -43.83 -14.69 -2.74
C GLN A 20 -42.67 -14.22 -1.86
N GLN A 21 -42.92 -13.30 -0.93
CA GLN A 21 -41.92 -12.87 0.06
C GLN A 21 -41.51 -14.01 1.00
N LEU A 22 -42.45 -14.86 1.41
CA LEU A 22 -42.13 -16.04 2.23
C LEU A 22 -41.20 -17.01 1.49
N LYS A 23 -41.50 -17.30 0.20
CA LYS A 23 -40.66 -18.15 -0.66
C LYS A 23 -39.26 -17.55 -0.86
N ALA A 24 -39.18 -16.23 -1.07
CA ALA A 24 -37.90 -15.53 -1.22
C ALA A 24 -37.05 -15.61 0.05
N LYS A 25 -37.64 -15.38 1.24
CA LYS A 25 -36.92 -15.53 2.52
C LYS A 25 -36.44 -16.96 2.74
N TYR A 26 -37.28 -17.95 2.45
CA TYR A 26 -36.88 -19.35 2.58
C TYR A 26 -35.74 -19.72 1.60
N GLY A 27 -35.78 -19.21 0.37
CA GLY A 27 -34.70 -19.37 -0.60
C GLY A 27 -33.38 -18.75 -0.13
N ALA A 28 -33.43 -17.55 0.46
CA ALA A 28 -32.25 -16.90 1.02
C ALA A 28 -31.67 -17.68 2.21
N ILE A 29 -32.52 -18.21 3.10
CA ILE A 29 -32.10 -19.08 4.21
C ILE A 29 -31.45 -20.36 3.68
N ALA A 30 -32.00 -20.98 2.64
CA ALA A 30 -31.42 -22.17 2.03
C ALA A 30 -30.03 -21.90 1.43
N GLN A 31 -29.85 -20.76 0.76
CA GLN A 31 -28.55 -20.34 0.23
C GLN A 31 -27.53 -20.06 1.35
N LEU A 32 -27.94 -19.37 2.43
CA LEU A 32 -27.10 -19.13 3.59
C LEU A 32 -26.69 -20.44 4.29
N ASN A 33 -27.60 -21.39 4.43
CA ASN A 33 -27.28 -22.70 4.99
C ASN A 33 -26.30 -23.48 4.12
N LEU A 34 -26.42 -23.37 2.80
CA LEU A 34 -25.50 -24.01 1.87
C LEU A 34 -24.10 -23.37 1.96
N SER A 35 -24.01 -22.03 2.00
CA SER A 35 -22.72 -21.34 2.13
C SER A 35 -22.06 -21.59 3.48
N LEU A 36 -22.84 -21.65 4.57
CA LEU A 36 -22.35 -22.06 5.88
C LEU A 36 -21.82 -23.48 5.84
N LYS A 37 -22.55 -24.43 5.25
CA LYS A 37 -22.09 -25.82 5.11
C LYS A 37 -20.76 -25.89 4.35
N THR A 38 -20.63 -25.20 3.23
CA THR A 38 -19.38 -25.13 2.47
C THR A 38 -18.26 -24.48 3.28
N SER A 39 -18.56 -23.42 4.03
CA SER A 39 -17.59 -22.77 4.93
C SER A 39 -17.11 -23.71 6.04
N TRP A 40 -18.01 -24.46 6.67
CA TRP A 40 -17.67 -25.48 7.66
C TRP A 40 -16.84 -26.62 7.06
N GLN A 41 -17.17 -27.08 5.85
CA GLN A 41 -16.40 -28.10 5.15
C GLN A 41 -14.99 -27.60 4.80
N ASN A 42 -14.85 -26.34 4.38
CA ASN A 42 -13.55 -25.72 4.13
C ASN A 42 -12.74 -25.55 5.43
N ALA A 43 -13.41 -25.19 6.53
CA ALA A 43 -12.77 -25.10 7.85
C ALA A 43 -12.30 -26.48 8.35
N ILE A 44 -13.10 -27.53 8.14
CA ILE A 44 -12.72 -28.91 8.45
C ILE A 44 -11.53 -29.33 7.57
N ALA A 45 -11.59 -29.12 6.25
CA ALA A 45 -10.48 -29.44 5.35
C ALA A 45 -9.20 -28.65 5.69
N PHE A 46 -9.32 -27.39 6.12
CA PHE A 46 -8.20 -26.59 6.62
C PHE A 46 -7.59 -27.17 7.91
N LEU A 47 -8.43 -27.68 8.81
CA LEU A 47 -7.98 -28.35 10.04
C LEU A 47 -7.45 -29.77 9.79
N GLU A 48 -7.91 -30.47 8.76
CA GLU A 48 -7.41 -31.80 8.37
C GLU A 48 -6.07 -31.70 7.62
N THR A 49 -5.90 -30.66 6.79
CA THR A 49 -4.64 -30.37 6.07
C THR A 49 -3.58 -29.70 6.96
N ARG A 50 -3.98 -29.15 8.11
CA ARG A 50 -3.10 -28.77 9.21
C ARG A 50 -3.36 -29.71 10.39
N PRO A 51 -2.79 -30.92 10.41
CA PRO A 51 -2.80 -31.70 11.64
C PRO A 51 -2.19 -30.80 12.72
N VAL A 52 -2.99 -30.48 13.75
CA VAL A 52 -2.43 -30.18 15.06
C VAL A 52 -1.58 -31.40 15.34
N GLY A 53 -0.26 -31.25 15.15
CA GLY A 53 0.67 -32.35 15.17
C GLY A 53 0.41 -33.21 16.40
N ASP A 54 0.63 -34.51 16.24
CA ASP A 54 0.56 -35.51 17.31
C ASP A 54 0.92 -34.92 18.69
N PRO A 55 0.21 -35.29 19.76
CA PRO A 55 0.53 -34.85 21.11
C PRO A 55 1.85 -35.51 21.54
N ALA A 56 2.97 -35.00 21.02
CA ALA A 56 4.23 -35.03 21.74
C ALA A 56 3.92 -34.46 23.13
N PRO A 57 4.36 -35.10 24.23
CA PRO A 57 4.04 -34.65 25.57
C PRO A 57 4.38 -33.16 25.65
N ALA A 58 3.37 -32.32 25.90
CA ALA A 58 3.54 -30.89 25.85
C ALA A 58 4.62 -30.48 26.86
N LYS A 59 5.82 -30.14 26.37
CA LYS A 59 7.02 -29.91 27.17
C LYS A 59 6.68 -29.12 28.43
N THR A 60 7.17 -29.56 29.57
CA THR A 60 6.95 -28.87 30.84
C THR A 60 7.71 -27.54 30.87
N ILE A 61 7.32 -26.61 31.74
CA ILE A 61 8.02 -25.31 31.88
C ILE A 61 9.53 -25.50 32.16
N PRO A 62 9.96 -26.43 33.05
CA PRO A 62 11.39 -26.72 33.25
C PRO A 62 12.12 -27.17 31.97
N GLU A 63 11.49 -28.02 31.16
CA GLU A 63 12.06 -28.51 29.89
C GLU A 63 12.20 -27.37 28.87
N LEU A 64 11.14 -26.57 28.69
CA LEU A 64 11.16 -25.42 27.79
C LEU A 64 12.24 -24.40 28.21
N LYS A 65 12.39 -24.16 29.52
CA LYS A 65 13.40 -23.26 30.06
C LYS A 65 14.82 -23.77 29.78
N ALA A 66 15.07 -25.05 30.01
CA ALA A 66 16.38 -25.66 29.76
C ALA A 66 16.76 -25.56 28.27
N GLU A 67 15.81 -25.84 27.38
CA GLU A 67 16.01 -25.80 25.94
C GLU A 67 16.23 -24.38 25.41
N VAL A 68 15.42 -23.41 25.86
CA VAL A 68 15.59 -21.98 25.52
C VAL A 68 16.95 -21.47 25.98
N TYR A 69 17.40 -21.86 27.18
CA TYR A 69 18.71 -21.47 27.70
C TYR A 69 19.87 -22.13 26.94
N ALA A 70 19.73 -23.40 26.57
CA ALA A 70 20.71 -24.11 25.75
C ALA A 70 20.84 -23.48 24.34
N LEU A 71 19.72 -23.22 23.67
CA LEU A 71 19.70 -22.61 22.33
C LEU A 71 20.25 -21.19 22.32
N ALA A 72 19.87 -20.38 23.31
CA ALA A 72 20.38 -19.02 23.44
C ALA A 72 21.81 -18.98 24.02
N GLN A 73 22.36 -20.10 24.48
CA GLN A 73 23.65 -20.20 25.17
C GLN A 73 23.75 -19.22 26.35
N VAL A 74 22.74 -19.22 27.22
CA VAL A 74 22.64 -18.35 28.41
C VAL A 74 22.21 -19.18 29.61
N SER A 75 22.48 -18.70 30.83
CA SER A 75 22.10 -19.39 32.07
C SER A 75 21.02 -18.66 32.86
N THR A 76 20.69 -17.41 32.49
CA THR A 76 19.72 -16.59 33.22
C THR A 76 18.75 -15.87 32.29
N LEU A 77 17.55 -15.58 32.80
CA LEU A 77 16.55 -14.81 32.06
C LEU A 77 17.03 -13.39 31.73
N LYS A 78 17.84 -12.79 32.60
CA LYS A 78 18.42 -11.46 32.37
C LYS A 78 19.36 -11.48 31.15
N GLN A 79 20.20 -12.51 31.03
CA GLN A 79 21.06 -12.69 29.86
C GLN A 79 20.25 -13.00 28.59
N LEU A 80 19.20 -13.82 28.70
CA LEU A 80 18.31 -14.11 27.57
C LEU A 80 17.72 -12.84 26.97
N ARG A 81 17.17 -11.96 27.82
CA ARG A 81 16.59 -10.68 27.42
C ARG A 81 17.62 -9.66 26.93
N ALA A 82 18.87 -9.74 27.41
CA ALA A 82 19.94 -8.88 26.94
C ALA A 82 20.44 -9.29 25.54
N LYS A 83 20.49 -10.60 25.27
CA LYS A 83 21.02 -11.16 24.01
C LYS A 83 20.00 -11.13 22.86
N HIS A 84 18.71 -11.23 23.18
CA HIS A 84 17.64 -11.29 22.17
C HIS A 84 16.57 -10.23 22.45
N GLU A 85 16.60 -9.15 21.66
CA GLU A 85 15.67 -8.01 21.79
C GLU A 85 14.21 -8.44 21.66
N SER A 86 13.93 -9.34 20.70
CA SER A 86 12.59 -9.89 20.43
C SER A 86 11.98 -10.65 21.61
N LEU A 87 12.80 -11.09 22.58
CA LEU A 87 12.34 -11.82 23.76
C LEU A 87 12.05 -10.91 24.97
N LYS A 88 12.37 -9.60 24.91
CA LYS A 88 12.17 -8.68 26.05
C LYS A 88 10.70 -8.48 26.42
N ALA A 89 9.83 -8.45 25.42
CA ALA A 89 8.39 -8.24 25.59
C ALA A 89 7.66 -9.47 26.18
N LEU A 90 8.30 -10.64 26.21
CA LEU A 90 7.67 -11.87 26.67
C LEU A 90 7.64 -11.96 28.21
N ASN A 91 6.51 -12.46 28.72
CA ASN A 91 6.31 -12.68 30.15
C ASN A 91 6.54 -14.16 30.51
N PHE A 92 7.78 -14.46 30.90
CA PHE A 92 8.26 -15.81 31.23
C PHE A 92 7.68 -16.44 32.50
N SER A 93 6.67 -15.82 33.11
CA SER A 93 5.80 -16.49 34.09
C SER A 93 4.84 -17.48 33.41
N PHE A 94 4.55 -17.30 32.11
CA PHE A 94 3.61 -18.15 31.36
C PHE A 94 4.33 -19.15 30.47
N LYS A 95 3.80 -20.38 30.41
CA LYS A 95 4.27 -21.45 29.51
C LYS A 95 4.32 -21.00 28.05
N THR A 96 3.28 -20.31 27.59
CA THR A 96 3.16 -19.78 26.23
C THR A 96 4.32 -18.86 25.86
N SER A 97 4.84 -18.09 26.80
CA SER A 97 6.01 -17.23 26.55
C SER A 97 7.29 -18.04 26.34
N TRP A 98 7.43 -19.19 27.02
CA TRP A 98 8.56 -20.10 26.80
C TRP A 98 8.46 -20.83 25.45
N GLU A 99 7.26 -21.26 25.06
CA GLU A 99 7.00 -21.88 23.74
C GLU A 99 7.26 -20.89 22.59
N THR A 100 6.82 -19.64 22.75
CA THR A 100 7.10 -18.56 21.79
C THR A 100 8.60 -18.26 21.71
N ALA A 101 9.29 -18.18 22.86
CA ALA A 101 10.74 -17.97 22.87
C ALA A 101 11.49 -19.12 22.19
N LEU A 102 11.08 -20.36 22.42
CA LEU A 102 11.65 -21.53 21.78
C LEU A 102 11.46 -21.47 20.26
N THR A 103 10.26 -21.13 19.80
CA THR A 103 9.95 -20.95 18.37
C THR A 103 10.82 -19.85 17.75
N LEU A 104 10.97 -18.71 18.42
CA LEU A 104 11.79 -17.60 17.92
C LEU A 104 13.29 -17.91 17.86
N LEU A 105 13.78 -18.76 18.78
CA LEU A 105 15.19 -19.18 18.80
C LEU A 105 15.49 -20.35 17.85
N THR A 106 14.48 -21.17 17.54
CA THR A 106 14.60 -22.31 16.61
C THR A 106 14.26 -21.93 15.17
N ALA A 107 13.44 -20.88 14.98
CA ALA A 107 13.31 -20.21 13.70
C ALA A 107 14.70 -19.71 13.32
N LYS A 108 15.38 -20.46 12.44
CA LYS A 108 16.63 -20.00 11.84
C LYS A 108 16.35 -18.59 11.34
N PRO A 109 17.17 -17.58 11.71
CA PRO A 109 17.14 -16.36 10.93
C PRO A 109 17.32 -16.84 9.49
N GLN A 110 16.40 -16.48 8.60
CA GLN A 110 16.70 -16.53 7.17
C GLN A 110 18.08 -15.91 7.06
N ASP A 111 19.06 -16.72 6.67
CA ASP A 111 20.45 -16.31 6.68
C ASP A 111 20.48 -15.06 5.81
N PHE A 112 20.68 -13.90 6.45
CA PHE A 112 20.50 -12.63 5.77
C PHE A 112 21.46 -12.54 4.59
N GLN A 113 22.61 -13.22 4.70
CA GLN A 113 23.55 -13.38 3.61
C GLN A 113 22.95 -14.21 2.46
N ALA A 114 22.31 -15.35 2.75
CA ALA A 114 21.61 -16.14 1.73
C ALA A 114 20.42 -15.39 1.11
N TRP A 115 19.74 -14.53 1.87
CA TRP A 115 18.69 -13.66 1.36
C TRP A 115 19.24 -12.54 0.46
N LEU A 116 20.37 -11.94 0.81
CA LEU A 116 21.06 -10.97 -0.05
C LEU A 116 21.57 -11.61 -1.35
N ASP A 117 22.12 -12.82 -1.25
CA ASP A 117 22.66 -13.53 -2.41
C ASP A 117 21.56 -14.02 -3.35
N SER A 118 20.36 -14.33 -2.83
CA SER A 118 19.22 -14.75 -3.64
C SER A 118 17.89 -14.30 -3.04
N PRO A 119 17.52 -13.01 -3.19
CA PRO A 119 16.28 -12.50 -2.65
C PRO A 119 15.08 -13.15 -3.35
N PRO A 120 13.94 -13.31 -2.67
CA PRO A 120 12.71 -13.80 -3.30
C PRO A 120 12.31 -12.93 -4.49
N GLU A 121 11.75 -13.55 -5.53
CA GLU A 121 11.43 -12.90 -6.80
C GLU A 121 10.51 -11.67 -6.66
N GLU A 122 9.60 -11.70 -5.67
CA GLU A 122 8.71 -10.57 -5.36
C GLU A 122 9.51 -9.28 -5.04
N TYR A 123 10.64 -9.41 -4.34
CA TYR A 123 11.50 -8.27 -4.03
C TYR A 123 12.35 -7.83 -5.22
N LYS A 124 12.84 -8.77 -6.04
CA LYS A 124 13.56 -8.44 -7.27
C LYS A 124 12.71 -7.62 -8.23
N ALA A 125 11.45 -8.02 -8.41
CA ALA A 125 10.49 -7.30 -9.25
C ALA A 125 10.25 -5.87 -8.74
N LEU A 126 10.07 -5.69 -7.42
CA LEU A 126 9.91 -4.38 -6.81
C LEU A 126 11.14 -3.48 -7.02
N PHE A 127 12.36 -4.00 -6.83
CA PHE A 127 13.56 -3.20 -7.05
C PHE A 127 13.76 -2.83 -8.53
N ALA A 128 13.46 -3.74 -9.45
CA ALA A 128 13.50 -3.44 -10.88
C ALA A 128 12.46 -2.38 -11.28
N GLU A 129 11.26 -2.41 -10.70
CA GLU A 129 10.25 -1.37 -10.91
C GLU A 129 10.73 -0.02 -10.37
N ILE A 130 11.32 0.01 -9.17
CA ILE A 130 11.88 1.22 -8.57
C ILE A 130 12.99 1.81 -9.45
N GLU A 131 13.91 1.00 -9.95
CA GLU A 131 14.98 1.45 -10.86
C GLU A 131 14.41 2.03 -12.15
N SER A 132 13.45 1.35 -12.76
CA SER A 132 12.78 1.82 -13.98
C SER A 132 12.08 3.17 -13.77
N VAL A 133 11.31 3.30 -12.68
CA VAL A 133 10.62 4.56 -12.35
C VAL A 133 11.62 5.69 -12.07
N ALA A 134 12.73 5.39 -11.41
CA ALA A 134 13.77 6.38 -11.14
C ALA A 134 14.44 6.88 -12.43
N GLU A 135 14.79 5.99 -13.36
CA GLU A 135 15.35 6.38 -14.67
C GLU A 135 14.37 7.22 -15.50
N GLU A 136 13.09 6.83 -15.53
CA GLU A 136 12.05 7.61 -16.19
C GLU A 136 11.92 9.01 -15.59
N PHE A 137 11.93 9.11 -14.25
CA PHE A 137 11.84 10.38 -13.55
C PHE A 137 13.05 11.27 -13.86
N SER A 138 14.26 10.73 -13.82
CA SER A 138 15.49 11.46 -14.18
C SER A 138 15.43 11.99 -15.61
N THR A 139 14.94 11.18 -16.55
CA THR A 139 14.76 11.59 -17.95
C THR A 139 13.74 12.73 -18.09
N LYS A 140 12.60 12.62 -17.41
CA LYS A 140 11.55 13.67 -17.40
C LYS A 140 12.07 14.97 -16.77
N LEU A 141 12.84 14.87 -15.69
CA LEU A 141 13.46 16.01 -15.02
C LEU A 141 14.44 16.75 -15.95
N GLU A 142 15.27 16.00 -16.67
CA GLU A 142 16.24 16.62 -17.59
C GLU A 142 15.54 17.32 -18.76
N LYS A 143 14.49 16.70 -19.32
CA LYS A 143 13.64 17.35 -20.33
C LYS A 143 12.97 18.62 -19.79
N ALA A 144 12.50 18.61 -18.54
CA ALA A 144 11.88 19.78 -17.93
C ALA A 144 12.87 20.94 -17.76
N LYS A 145 14.12 20.66 -17.40
CA LYS A 145 15.18 21.68 -17.35
C LYS A 145 15.45 22.29 -18.72
N GLN A 146 15.58 21.46 -19.75
CA GLN A 146 15.79 21.93 -21.12
C GLN A 146 14.66 22.83 -21.60
N LEU A 147 13.40 22.44 -21.34
CA LEU A 147 12.23 23.25 -21.66
C LEU A 147 12.20 24.56 -20.87
N GLY A 148 12.56 24.53 -19.59
CA GLY A 148 12.68 25.74 -18.77
C GLY A 148 13.72 26.72 -19.30
N GLN A 149 14.87 26.21 -19.72
CA GLN A 149 15.93 27.03 -20.34
C GLN A 149 15.45 27.65 -21.66
N ALA A 150 14.81 26.87 -22.53
CA ALA A 150 14.26 27.38 -23.78
C ALA A 150 13.16 28.44 -23.56
N ALA A 151 12.31 28.25 -22.53
CA ALA A 151 11.29 29.23 -22.17
C ALA A 151 11.90 30.54 -21.66
N TYR A 152 12.98 30.47 -20.88
CA TYR A 152 13.73 31.64 -20.43
C TYR A 152 14.33 32.40 -21.61
N GLU A 153 15.00 31.71 -22.52
CA GLU A 153 15.58 32.31 -23.74
C GLU A 153 14.51 32.97 -24.62
N MET A 154 13.36 32.31 -24.80
CA MET A 154 12.22 32.89 -25.51
C MET A 154 11.69 34.16 -24.82
N ALA A 155 11.56 34.16 -23.50
CA ALA A 155 11.09 35.33 -22.76
C ALA A 155 12.06 36.52 -22.94
N THR A 156 13.36 36.29 -22.83
CA THR A 156 14.38 37.32 -23.08
C THR A 156 14.33 37.83 -24.52
N SER A 157 14.14 36.93 -25.51
CA SER A 157 14.01 37.34 -26.91
C SER A 157 12.76 38.19 -27.16
N ILE A 158 11.63 37.86 -26.53
CA ILE A 158 10.39 38.64 -26.64
C ILE A 158 10.58 40.03 -26.03
N GLU A 159 11.25 40.12 -24.88
CA GLU A 159 11.53 41.39 -24.23
C GLU A 159 12.44 42.27 -25.10
N GLN A 160 13.47 41.69 -25.71
CA GLN A 160 14.33 42.41 -26.66
C GLN A 160 13.54 42.92 -27.87
N LEU A 161 12.72 42.07 -28.49
CA LEU A 161 11.87 42.46 -29.61
C LEU A 161 10.91 43.60 -29.24
N GLY A 162 10.39 43.60 -28.02
CA GLY A 162 9.55 44.68 -27.50
C GLY A 162 10.30 46.01 -27.39
N GLN A 163 11.54 45.98 -26.89
CA GLN A 163 12.40 47.17 -26.80
C GLN A 163 12.78 47.70 -28.19
N ASP A 164 13.10 46.81 -29.12
CA ASP A 164 13.44 47.17 -30.50
C ASP A 164 12.23 47.82 -31.20
N ALA A 165 11.05 47.20 -31.09
CA ALA A 165 9.82 47.73 -31.67
C ALA A 165 9.42 49.09 -31.08
N GLN A 166 9.61 49.29 -29.77
CA GLN A 166 9.36 50.58 -29.13
C GLN A 166 10.35 51.65 -29.61
N THR A 167 11.62 51.28 -29.80
CA THR A 167 12.66 52.17 -30.32
C THR A 167 12.35 52.60 -31.75
N GLU A 168 12.02 51.65 -32.62
CA GLU A 168 11.64 51.91 -34.01
C GLU A 168 10.41 52.80 -34.12
N SER A 169 9.35 52.51 -33.34
CA SER A 169 8.14 53.32 -33.28
C SER A 169 8.44 54.78 -32.88
N ASN A 170 9.28 54.97 -31.85
CA ASN A 170 9.71 56.31 -31.42
C ASN A 170 10.56 57.04 -32.47
N GLN A 171 11.32 56.31 -33.28
CA GLN A 171 12.07 56.88 -34.39
C GLN A 171 11.13 57.34 -35.51
N LEU A 172 10.24 56.46 -35.98
CA LEU A 172 9.26 56.78 -37.01
C LEU A 172 8.38 57.97 -36.62
N ARG A 173 7.97 58.05 -35.35
CA ARG A 173 7.22 59.21 -34.85
C ARG A 173 8.00 60.52 -35.00
N ARG A 174 9.28 60.53 -34.64
CA ARG A 174 10.15 61.71 -34.77
C ARG A 174 10.36 62.10 -36.23
N GLU A 175 10.54 61.12 -37.11
CA GLU A 175 10.68 61.34 -38.55
C GLU A 175 9.41 61.95 -39.16
N ALA A 176 8.23 61.44 -38.77
CA ALA A 176 6.95 61.98 -39.20
C ALA A 176 6.71 63.41 -38.70
N GLU A 177 7.02 63.69 -37.43
CA GLU A 177 6.93 65.04 -36.85
C GLU A 177 7.85 66.04 -37.58
N ALA A 178 9.08 65.64 -37.88
CA ALA A 178 10.02 66.47 -38.63
C ALA A 178 9.53 66.74 -40.06
N ALA A 179 9.05 65.71 -40.77
CA ALA A 179 8.50 65.86 -42.12
C ALA A 179 7.29 66.81 -42.14
N TYR A 180 6.42 66.71 -41.14
CA TYR A 180 5.26 67.58 -41.00
C TYR A 180 5.66 69.06 -40.79
N GLN A 181 6.66 69.34 -39.96
CA GLN A 181 7.16 70.71 -39.76
C GLN A 181 7.76 71.30 -41.03
N VAL A 182 8.54 70.52 -41.78
CA VAL A 182 9.10 70.95 -43.07
C VAL A 182 8.00 71.30 -44.05
N ALA A 183 6.95 70.47 -44.14
CA ALA A 183 5.80 70.73 -45.00
C ALA A 183 5.05 72.01 -44.61
N GLN A 184 4.85 72.28 -43.31
CA GLN A 184 4.24 73.54 -42.86
C GLN A 184 5.08 74.76 -43.21
N GLN A 185 6.40 74.71 -43.02
CA GLN A 185 7.28 75.83 -43.38
C GLN A 185 7.30 76.10 -44.88
N ALA A 186 7.23 75.05 -45.71
CA ALA A 186 7.15 75.19 -47.16
C ALA A 186 5.82 75.82 -47.64
N GLN A 187 4.74 75.72 -46.87
CA GLN A 187 3.45 76.36 -47.19
C GLN A 187 3.38 77.84 -46.74
N LEU A 188 4.27 78.28 -45.85
CA LEU A 188 4.29 79.65 -45.32
C LEU A 188 5.27 80.57 -46.08
N ASN A 189 6.10 80.01 -46.97
CA ASN A 189 7.02 80.74 -47.87
C ASN A 189 6.45 80.80 -49.29
#